data_AF-A0A7C5P1N5-F1
#
_entry.id   AF-A0A7C5P1N5-F1
#
_cell.length_a   1.000
_cell.length_b   1.000
_cell.length_c   1.000
_cell.angle_alpha   90.00
_cell.angle_beta   90.00
_cell.angle_gamma   90.00
#
_symmetry.space_group_name_H-M   'P 1'
#
loop_
_entity.id
_entity.type
_entity.pdbx_description
1 polymer ?
#
loop_
_entity_poly.entity_id
_entity_poly.type
_entity_poly.pdbx_seq_one_letter_code
_entity_poly.pdbx_strand_id
1 'polypeptide(L)'
;MQLTADQLAQFHRDGYLAFPEFLTPREVEEARQALATLIRQYPRGRLLVQFEPGVPTRDELSVRKLMRFCEVNPFLDGLAHRHPKIRGVVESILGADPICFRTWR
;
A
#
# COMPACT_ATOMS: atom_id res chain seq x y z
N MET A 1 -5.46 0.97 -15.54
CA MET A 1 -6.69 0.17 -15.72
C MET A 1 -7.84 1.06 -15.31
N GLN A 2 -8.84 1.26 -16.15
CA GLN A 2 -10.05 2.00 -15.76
C GLN A 2 -11.13 1.01 -15.32
N LEU A 3 -11.99 1.42 -14.38
CA LEU A 3 -13.14 0.61 -13.98
C LEU A 3 -14.19 0.59 -15.08
N THR A 4 -14.87 -0.54 -15.24
CA THR A 4 -16.11 -0.59 -16.04
C THR A 4 -17.25 0.11 -15.29
N ALA A 5 -18.32 0.44 -16.01
CA ALA A 5 -19.53 1.00 -15.39
C ALA A 5 -20.10 0.05 -14.32
N ASP A 6 -20.08 -1.26 -14.56
CA ASP A 6 -20.56 -2.26 -13.61
C ASP A 6 -19.70 -2.33 -12.35
N GLN A 7 -18.37 -2.24 -12.48
CA GLN A 7 -17.45 -2.20 -11.35
C GLN A 7 -17.64 -0.92 -10.54
N LEU A 8 -17.79 0.24 -11.18
CA LEU A 8 -18.06 1.49 -10.48
C LEU A 8 -19.42 1.45 -9.75
N ALA A 9 -20.45 0.90 -10.41
CA ALA A 9 -21.76 0.70 -9.79
C ALA A 9 -21.70 -0.27 -8.62
N GLN A 10 -20.89 -1.34 -8.71
CA GLN A 10 -20.64 -2.26 -7.60
C GLN A 10 -19.96 -1.52 -6.43
N PHE A 11 -18.92 -0.73 -6.69
CA PHE A 11 -18.25 0.05 -5.64
C PHE A 11 -19.23 0.97 -4.90
N HIS A 12 -20.12 1.65 -5.62
CA HIS A 12 -21.12 2.53 -4.99
C HIS A 12 -22.16 1.78 -4.15
N ARG A 13 -22.51 0.54 -4.52
CA ARG A 13 -23.46 -0.27 -3.75
C ARG A 13 -22.82 -0.95 -2.54
N ASP A 14 -21.65 -1.55 -2.75
CA ASP A 14 -21.04 -2.47 -1.78
C ASP A 14 -19.97 -1.78 -0.92
N GLY A 15 -19.44 -0.65 -1.37
CA GLY A 15 -18.37 0.10 -0.70
C GLY A 15 -16.97 -0.47 -0.91
N TYR A 16 -16.80 -1.52 -1.70
CA TYR A 16 -15.50 -2.13 -2.00
C TYR A 16 -15.46 -2.82 -3.36
N LEU A 17 -14.24 -3.07 -3.86
CA LEU A 17 -13.94 -3.93 -5.00
C LEU A 17 -12.76 -4.84 -4.68
N ALA A 18 -12.76 -6.04 -5.25
CA ALA A 18 -11.65 -6.99 -5.15
C ALA A 18 -11.09 -7.29 -6.53
N PHE A 19 -9.76 -7.19 -6.67
CA PHE A 19 -9.05 -7.48 -7.91
C PHE A 19 -8.10 -8.67 -7.68
N PRO A 20 -8.50 -9.91 -8.04
CA PRO A 20 -7.59 -11.04 -8.00
C PRO A 20 -6.43 -10.79 -8.97
N GLU A 21 -5.22 -11.21 -8.59
CA GLU A 21 -4.03 -11.18 -9.47
C GLU A 21 -3.73 -9.78 -10.06
N PHE A 22 -4.07 -8.74 -9.31
CA PHE A 22 -3.94 -7.37 -9.78
C PHE A 22 -2.48 -6.94 -10.01
N LEU A 23 -1.62 -7.32 -9.08
CA LEU A 23 -0.17 -7.21 -9.16
C LEU A 23 0.41 -8.50 -9.69
N THR A 24 1.50 -8.39 -10.43
CA THR A 24 2.26 -9.56 -10.88
C THR A 24 2.92 -10.27 -9.70
N PRO A 25 3.23 -11.58 -9.80
CA PRO A 25 3.95 -12.30 -8.75
C PRO A 25 5.28 -11.63 -8.36
N ARG A 26 5.96 -11.04 -9.33
CA ARG A 26 7.19 -10.29 -9.12
C ARG A 26 6.97 -9.03 -8.28
N GLU A 27 5.97 -8.22 -8.61
CA GLU A 27 5.65 -7.01 -7.84
C GLU A 27 5.25 -7.34 -6.40
N VAL A 28 4.51 -8.44 -6.20
CA VAL A 28 4.16 -8.95 -4.87
C VAL A 28 5.41 -9.31 -4.08
N GLU A 29 6.35 -10.04 -4.70
CA GLU A 29 7.58 -10.45 -4.03
C GLU A 29 8.52 -9.26 -3.74
N GLU A 30 8.67 -8.32 -4.68
CA GLU A 30 9.44 -7.09 -4.47
C GLU A 30 8.84 -6.24 -3.33
N ALA A 31 7.51 -6.11 -3.27
CA ALA A 31 6.84 -5.41 -2.17
C ALA A 31 7.10 -6.10 -0.82
N ARG A 32 6.98 -7.43 -0.77
CA ARG A 32 7.21 -8.23 0.43
C ARG A 32 8.65 -8.06 0.94
N GLN A 33 9.63 -8.17 0.05
CA GLN A 33 11.05 -7.99 0.39
C GLN A 33 11.37 -6.57 0.86
N ALA A 34 10.77 -5.56 0.21
CA ALA A 34 10.92 -4.16 0.61
C ALA A 34 10.40 -3.92 2.02
N LEU A 35 9.18 -4.39 2.32
CA LEU A 35 8.57 -4.26 3.65
C LEU A 35 9.39 -4.97 4.73
N ALA A 36 9.79 -6.22 4.50
CA ALA A 36 10.60 -7.00 5.45
C ALA A 36 11.96 -6.33 5.72
N THR A 37 12.56 -5.73 4.68
CA THR A 37 13.83 -4.99 4.81
C THR A 37 13.66 -3.73 5.64
N LEU A 38 12.59 -2.95 5.41
CA LEU A 38 12.31 -1.75 6.20
C LEU A 38 12.09 -2.09 7.69
N ILE A 39 11.36 -3.17 7.97
CA ILE A 39 11.13 -3.62 9.35
C ILE A 39 12.45 -3.98 10.04
N ARG A 40 13.34 -4.74 9.39
CA ARG A 40 14.67 -5.07 9.93
C ARG A 40 15.58 -3.86 10.14
N GLN A 41 15.35 -2.78 9.41
CA GLN A 41 16.12 -1.54 9.54
C GLN A 41 15.62 -0.64 10.66
N TYR A 42 14.42 -0.86 11.21
CA TYR A 42 13.89 -0.07 12.32
C TYR A 42 14.81 -0.16 13.57
N PRO A 43 15.06 0.94 14.31
CA PRO A 43 14.45 2.27 14.20
C PRO A 43 15.19 3.27 13.29
N ARG A 44 15.96 2.81 12.30
CA ARG A 44 16.71 3.72 11.43
C ARG A 44 15.79 4.49 10.47
N GLY A 45 16.15 5.75 10.22
CA GLY A 45 15.46 6.60 9.25
C GLY A 45 14.16 7.20 9.78
N ARG A 46 13.24 7.50 8.87
CA ARG A 46 11.97 8.20 9.19
C ARG A 46 10.76 7.25 9.31
N LEU A 47 11.00 5.95 9.32
CA LEU A 47 9.98 4.91 9.41
C LEU A 47 9.26 4.99 10.76
N LEU A 48 7.93 4.82 10.75
CA LEU A 48 7.15 4.67 11.98
C LEU A 48 6.57 3.26 12.01
N VAL A 49 6.86 2.53 13.09
CA VAL A 49 6.40 1.16 13.28
C VAL A 49 5.53 1.11 14.53
N GLN A 50 4.31 0.60 14.37
CA GLN A 50 3.46 0.20 15.47
C GLN A 50 3.64 -1.30 15.69
N PHE A 51 4.03 -1.69 16.89
CA PHE A 51 4.15 -3.09 17.31
C PHE A 51 2.90 -3.55 18.08
N GLU A 52 2.68 -4.85 18.13
CA GLU A 52 1.66 -5.48 18.96
C GLU A 52 1.93 -5.21 20.46
N PRO A 53 0.95 -4.67 21.21
CA PRO A 53 1.11 -4.48 22.64
C PRO A 53 1.34 -5.82 23.36
N GLY A 54 2.28 -5.83 24.32
CA GLY A 54 2.55 -7.01 25.15
C GLY A 54 3.43 -8.09 24.50
N VAL A 55 3.85 -7.92 23.24
CA VAL A 55 4.85 -8.79 22.62
C VAL A 55 6.26 -8.24 22.93
N PRO A 56 7.14 -9.03 23.57
CA PRO A 56 8.47 -8.55 23.96
C PRO A 56 9.44 -8.47 22.79
N THR A 57 9.22 -9.26 21.74
CA THR A 57 10.05 -9.25 20.53
C THR A 57 9.61 -8.14 19.58
N ARG A 58 10.59 -7.54 18.89
CA ARG A 58 10.37 -6.53 17.84
C ARG A 58 10.82 -7.08 16.49
N ASP A 59 10.24 -8.21 16.10
CA ASP A 59 10.46 -8.87 14.82
C ASP A 59 9.36 -8.52 13.80
N GLU A 60 9.44 -9.10 12.59
CA GLU A 60 8.47 -8.87 11.52
C GLU A 60 7.03 -9.26 11.90
N LEU A 61 6.85 -10.32 12.69
CA LEU A 61 5.54 -10.82 13.08
C LEU A 61 4.91 -9.96 14.18
N SER A 62 5.71 -9.24 14.95
CA SER A 62 5.23 -8.29 15.97
C SER A 62 4.74 -6.96 15.39
N VAL A 63 4.93 -6.69 14.08
CA VAL A 63 4.53 -5.42 13.45
C VAL A 63 3.02 -5.41 13.14
N ARG A 64 2.30 -4.44 13.69
CA ARG A 64 0.88 -4.18 13.40
C ARG A 64 0.66 -3.18 12.29
N LYS A 65 1.56 -2.20 12.18
CA LYS A 65 1.45 -1.16 11.16
C LYS A 65 2.82 -0.63 10.81
N LEU A 66 3.15 -0.70 9.53
CA LEU A 66 4.26 0.03 8.94
C LEU A 66 3.70 1.32 8.34
N MET A 67 4.10 2.45 8.89
CA MET A 67 3.77 3.75 8.35
C MET A 67 4.98 4.29 7.64
N ARG A 68 4.75 5.29 6.80
CA ARG A 68 5.82 6.12 6.27
C ARG A 68 6.76 5.42 5.28
N PHE A 69 6.39 4.24 4.79
CA PHE A 69 7.23 3.40 3.93
C PHE A 69 7.46 3.99 2.53
N CYS A 70 6.55 4.80 2.00
CA CYS A 70 6.72 5.44 0.69
C CYS A 70 7.86 6.48 0.68
N GLU A 71 8.15 7.18 1.78
CA GLU A 71 9.26 8.15 1.75
C GLU A 71 10.65 7.50 1.84
N VAL A 72 10.71 6.23 2.22
CA VAL A 72 11.98 5.54 2.47
C VAL A 72 12.26 4.43 1.46
N ASN A 73 11.26 4.03 0.67
CA ASN A 73 11.42 2.99 -0.35
C ASN A 73 10.80 3.43 -1.70
N PRO A 74 11.64 3.68 -2.73
CA PRO A 74 11.17 4.13 -4.05
C PRO A 74 10.24 3.17 -4.78
N PHE A 75 10.36 1.86 -4.52
CA PHE A 75 9.50 0.86 -5.14
C PHE A 75 8.08 0.94 -4.55
N LEU A 76 7.96 0.97 -3.22
CA LEU A 76 6.66 1.12 -2.55
C LEU A 76 6.02 2.48 -2.83
N ASP A 77 6.82 3.54 -2.95
CA ASP A 77 6.38 4.84 -3.45
C ASP A 77 5.81 4.75 -4.88
N GLY A 78 6.53 4.06 -5.77
CA GLY A 78 6.08 3.80 -7.13
C GLY A 78 4.74 3.06 -7.17
N LEU A 79 4.58 2.03 -6.35
CA LEU A 79 3.31 1.30 -6.22
C LEU A 79 2.17 2.21 -5.78
N ALA A 80 2.37 3.00 -4.73
CA ALA A 80 1.32 3.83 -4.16
C ALA A 80 0.92 5.03 -5.04
N HIS A 81 1.88 5.66 -5.73
CA HIS A 81 1.68 6.96 -6.37
C HIS A 81 1.71 6.93 -7.91
N ARG A 82 2.35 5.92 -8.51
CA ARG A 82 2.64 5.90 -9.96
C ARG A 82 2.17 4.64 -10.67
N HIS A 83 1.77 3.58 -9.96
CA HIS A 83 1.40 2.32 -10.60
C HIS A 83 0.13 2.48 -11.45
N PRO A 84 0.19 2.23 -12.77
CA PRO A 84 -0.86 2.65 -13.71
C PRO A 84 -2.18 1.90 -13.50
N LYS A 85 -2.15 0.67 -12.97
CA LYS A 85 -3.39 -0.03 -12.61
C LYS A 85 -4.02 0.57 -11.35
N ILE A 86 -3.21 0.86 -10.32
CA ILE A 86 -3.71 1.40 -9.04
C ILE A 86 -4.28 2.79 -9.28
N ARG A 87 -3.53 3.67 -9.95
CA ARG A 87 -3.98 5.01 -10.30
C ARG A 87 -5.28 5.01 -11.08
N GLY A 88 -5.40 4.19 -12.13
CA GLY A 88 -6.62 4.17 -12.93
C GLY A 88 -7.86 3.73 -12.14
N VAL A 89 -7.71 2.80 -11.18
CA VAL A 89 -8.82 2.43 -10.27
C VAL A 89 -9.20 3.61 -9.37
N VAL A 90 -8.22 4.26 -8.74
CA VAL A 90 -8.47 5.38 -7.83
C VAL A 90 -9.08 6.57 -8.59
N GLU A 91 -8.56 6.90 -9.77
CA GLU A 91 -9.05 7.99 -10.63
C GLU A 91 -10.45 7.70 -11.18
N SER A 92 -10.79 6.44 -11.45
CA SER A 92 -12.17 6.04 -11.81
C SER A 92 -13.17 6.32 -10.68
N ILE A 93 -12.74 6.26 -9.42
CA ILE A 93 -13.61 6.43 -8.24
C ILE A 93 -13.65 7.89 -7.79
N LEU A 94 -12.49 8.54 -7.67
CA LEU A 94 -12.35 9.85 -7.05
C LEU A 94 -12.27 11.00 -8.06
N GLY A 95 -12.16 10.69 -9.36
CA GLY A 95 -11.86 11.68 -10.40
C GLY A 95 -10.36 11.93 -10.57
N ALA A 96 -10.04 12.93 -11.39
CA ALA A 96 -8.66 13.27 -11.72
C ALA A 96 -7.86 13.75 -10.49
N ASP A 97 -6.56 13.44 -10.49
CA ASP A 97 -5.57 13.88 -9.50
C ASP A 97 -5.93 13.63 -8.02
N PRO A 98 -6.23 12.37 -7.63
CA PRO A 98 -6.52 12.04 -6.25
C PRO A 98 -5.29 12.27 -5.35
N ILE A 99 -5.53 12.90 -4.20
CA ILE A 99 -4.49 13.14 -3.20
C ILE A 99 -4.37 11.90 -2.31
N CYS A 100 -3.16 11.34 -2.21
CA CYS A 100 -2.87 10.30 -1.23
C CYS A 100 -2.81 10.92 0.17
N PHE A 101 -3.92 10.86 0.90
CA PHE A 101 -4.01 11.43 2.24
C PHE A 101 -3.11 10.71 3.26
N ARG A 102 -2.84 9.41 3.08
CA ARG A 102 -2.08 8.64 4.06
C ARG A 102 -1.18 7.57 3.43
N THR A 103 0.02 8.01 3.08
CA THR A 103 1.27 7.20 3.12
C THR A 103 2.44 8.02 3.72
N TRP A 104 2.32 9.36 3.82
CA TRP A 104 3.15 10.28 4.65
C TRP A 104 2.58 11.70 4.85
N ARG A 105 3.39 12.47 5.61
CA ARG A 105 3.42 13.86 6.12
C ARG A 105 2.45 14.23 7.24
#